data_AF-A0A2E6RET2-F1
#
_entry.id   AF-A0A2E6RET2-F1
#
_cell.length_a   1.000
_cell.length_b   1.000
_cell.length_c   1.000
_cell.angle_alpha   90.00
_cell.angle_beta   90.00
_cell.angle_gamma   90.00
#
_symmetry.space_group_name_H-M   'P 1'
#
loop_
_entity.id
_entity.type
_entity.pdbx_description
1 polymer ?
#
loop_
_entity_poly.entity_id
_entity_poly.type
_entity_poly.pdbx_seq_one_letter_code
_entity_poly.pdbx_strand_id
1 'polypeptide(L)'
;MRPTTIALLVLLASTLARADGSIEINQACVPAGCFAGDSPGFPVEIVEPGSYRLSSNLQVPTGLDGIVGSATGISLDLAGFEVSGPVSCTADIDAITDLLIDVVCTGSPGTATGIADVTTIENGTVRGFRDGIRIGGDSVALVRNVHVRENSGDGIDANHRTMRIVDSTVSTNGNNGVTGTGDTARLLITGSIARENGDIGIYMANGVLRDSLIILNGTEGGVRANVFPDGPGSLIADTQFVRNQVAIVARPETAIRDSLFIENGDDIVNGATSISGNLCDGVSC
;
A
#
# COMPACT_ATOMS: atom_id res chain seq x y z
N MET A 1 -8.40 -8.93 67.42
CA MET A 1 -7.34 -8.20 66.69
C MET A 1 -7.67 -8.35 65.21
N ARG A 2 -8.06 -7.27 64.53
CA ARG A 2 -8.45 -7.29 63.11
C ARG A 2 -7.22 -6.98 62.25
N PRO A 3 -6.90 -7.77 61.21
CA PRO A 3 -5.77 -7.49 60.34
C PRO A 3 -6.16 -6.39 59.36
N THR A 4 -5.39 -5.31 59.35
CA THR A 4 -5.52 -4.20 58.41
C THR A 4 -4.77 -4.57 57.14
N THR A 5 -5.47 -4.94 56.07
CA THR A 5 -4.86 -5.24 54.78
C THR A 5 -4.49 -3.93 54.09
N ILE A 6 -3.20 -3.63 54.00
CA ILE A 6 -2.68 -2.48 53.25
C ILE A 6 -2.60 -2.91 51.78
N ALA A 7 -3.51 -2.37 50.95
CA ALA A 7 -3.43 -2.52 49.50
C ALA A 7 -2.35 -1.56 48.97
N LEU A 8 -1.22 -2.12 48.54
CA LEU A 8 -0.13 -1.39 47.90
C LEU A 8 -0.51 -1.11 46.44
N LEU A 9 -0.93 0.13 46.16
CA LEU A 9 -1.22 0.60 44.82
C LEU A 9 0.11 0.97 44.13
N VAL A 10 0.66 0.06 43.31
CA VAL A 10 1.85 0.32 42.51
C VAL A 10 1.43 1.10 41.26
N LEU A 11 1.62 2.43 41.27
CA LEU A 11 1.59 3.23 40.05
C LEU A 11 2.86 2.93 39.24
N LEU A 12 2.76 2.01 38.27
CA LEU A 12 3.73 1.91 37.19
C LEU A 12 3.49 3.12 36.27
N ALA A 13 4.22 4.21 36.52
CA ALA A 13 4.34 5.28 35.56
C ALA A 13 5.06 4.71 34.32
N SER A 14 4.28 4.35 33.30
CA SER A 14 4.79 4.10 31.97
C SER A 14 5.39 5.41 31.47
N THR A 15 6.71 5.53 31.62
CA THR A 15 7.46 6.56 30.91
C THR A 15 7.22 6.31 29.43
N LEU A 16 6.39 7.14 28.79
CA LEU A 16 6.32 7.21 27.34
C LEU A 16 7.74 7.47 26.86
N ALA A 17 8.38 6.44 26.32
CA ALA A 17 9.72 6.55 25.77
C ALA A 17 9.61 7.38 24.49
N ARG A 18 9.74 8.70 24.64
CA ARG A 18 10.13 9.58 23.53
C ARG A 18 11.63 9.42 23.37
N ALA A 19 12.08 8.30 22.82
CA ALA A 19 13.50 8.07 22.59
C ALA A 19 14.07 9.17 21.66
N ASP A 20 13.29 9.60 20.66
CA ASP A 20 13.73 10.53 19.62
C ASP A 20 12.68 11.61 19.25
N GLY A 21 11.74 11.91 20.17
CA GLY A 21 10.64 12.86 19.93
C GLY A 21 9.39 12.26 19.27
N SER A 22 9.49 11.04 18.71
CA SER A 22 8.35 10.25 18.25
C SER A 22 7.56 9.63 19.41
N ILE A 23 6.26 9.47 19.23
CA ILE A 23 5.39 8.72 20.14
C ILE A 23 5.45 7.23 19.74
N GLU A 24 5.78 6.36 20.68
CA GLU A 24 5.84 4.92 20.42
C GLU A 24 4.46 4.26 20.47
N ILE A 25 4.23 3.32 19.55
CA ILE A 25 3.06 2.44 19.50
C ILE A 25 3.56 1.00 19.53
N ASN A 26 2.97 0.17 20.38
CA ASN A 26 3.26 -1.26 20.45
C ASN A 26 2.03 -2.05 20.89
N GLN A 27 2.08 -3.37 20.73
CA GLN A 27 0.95 -4.25 21.03
C GLN A 27 0.50 -4.18 22.50
N ALA A 28 1.42 -3.91 23.42
CA ALA A 28 1.14 -3.91 24.85
C ALA A 28 0.33 -2.69 25.31
N CYS A 29 0.41 -1.56 24.59
CA CYS A 29 -0.35 -0.37 24.92
C CYS A 29 -1.78 -0.38 24.36
N VAL A 30 -2.04 -1.12 23.27
CA VAL A 30 -3.36 -1.20 22.61
C VAL A 30 -4.52 -1.42 23.60
N PRO A 31 -4.50 -2.40 24.54
CA PRO A 31 -5.64 -2.63 25.44
C PRO A 31 -5.94 -1.49 26.42
N ALA A 32 -5.05 -0.51 26.57
CA ALA A 32 -5.19 0.63 27.47
C ALA A 32 -5.24 1.99 26.74
N GLY A 33 -4.99 2.00 25.43
CA GLY A 33 -4.66 3.21 24.67
C GLY A 33 -3.16 3.51 24.75
N CYS A 34 -2.56 3.86 23.62
CA CYS A 34 -1.12 4.05 23.47
C CYS A 34 -0.60 5.42 23.89
N PHE A 35 -1.44 6.44 23.85
CA PHE A 35 -1.10 7.80 24.27
C PHE A 35 -2.38 8.58 24.60
N ALA A 36 -2.22 9.81 25.08
CA ALA A 36 -3.37 10.65 25.41
C ALA A 36 -4.22 10.94 24.16
N GLY A 37 -5.51 10.62 24.22
CA GLY A 37 -6.45 10.76 23.10
C GLY A 37 -6.70 9.47 22.32
N ASP A 38 -5.88 8.43 22.51
CA ASP A 38 -6.10 7.11 21.92
C ASP A 38 -7.00 6.25 22.82
N SER A 39 -8.10 5.73 22.26
CA SER A 39 -9.06 4.90 22.99
C SER A 39 -8.50 3.48 23.20
N PRO A 40 -8.85 2.77 24.30
CA PRO A 40 -8.46 1.37 24.46
C PRO A 40 -8.97 0.46 23.33
N GLY A 41 -8.08 -0.28 22.70
CA GLY A 41 -8.39 -1.25 21.64
C GLY A 41 -7.86 -0.85 20.27
N PHE A 42 -8.41 -1.48 19.23
CA PHE A 42 -8.17 -1.11 17.83
C PHE A 42 -9.39 -0.36 17.27
N PRO A 43 -9.19 0.58 16.34
CA PRO A 43 -7.88 1.04 15.84
C PRO A 43 -7.08 1.84 16.88
N VAL A 44 -5.76 1.94 16.68
CA VAL A 44 -4.95 2.96 17.35
C VAL A 44 -5.25 4.30 16.68
N GLU A 45 -5.83 5.23 17.44
CA GLU A 45 -6.33 6.52 16.95
C GLU A 45 -5.27 7.61 17.12
N ILE A 46 -4.76 8.14 16.00
CA ILE A 46 -3.84 9.28 15.99
C ILE A 46 -4.62 10.56 15.71
N VAL A 47 -4.94 11.30 16.78
CA VAL A 47 -5.78 12.52 16.72
C VAL A 47 -4.98 13.82 16.79
N GLU A 48 -3.66 13.74 16.98
CA GLU A 48 -2.76 14.88 17.03
C GLU A 48 -1.69 14.78 15.92
N PRO A 49 -1.25 15.91 15.34
CA PRO A 49 -0.15 15.90 14.39
C PRO A 49 1.17 15.50 15.06
N GLY A 50 2.07 14.84 14.32
CA GLY A 50 3.39 14.52 14.83
C GLY A 50 4.01 13.26 14.25
N SER A 51 5.12 12.85 14.87
CA SER A 51 5.85 11.64 14.51
C SER A 51 5.48 10.50 15.46
N TYR A 52 5.13 9.36 14.89
CA TYR A 52 4.75 8.13 15.57
C TYR A 52 5.65 7.01 15.06
N ARG A 53 5.97 6.05 15.92
CA ARG A 53 6.86 4.94 15.57
C ARG A 53 6.39 3.64 16.20
N LEU A 54 6.41 2.55 15.44
CA LEU A 54 6.19 1.23 16.02
C LEU A 54 7.42 0.77 16.82
N SER A 55 7.19 0.19 18.01
CA SER A 55 8.20 -0.54 18.78
C SER A 55 7.91 -2.04 18.92
N SER A 56 6.82 -2.52 18.30
CA SER A 56 6.54 -3.95 18.08
C SER A 56 5.62 -4.15 16.87
N ASN A 57 5.46 -5.40 16.44
CA ASN A 57 4.36 -5.77 15.54
C ASN A 57 3.00 -5.51 16.21
N LEU A 58 1.97 -5.25 15.40
CA LEU A 58 0.58 -5.14 15.81
C LEU A 58 -0.24 -6.25 15.16
N GLN A 59 -0.93 -7.05 15.99
CA GLN A 59 -1.84 -8.11 15.57
C GLN A 59 -3.29 -7.62 15.75
N VAL A 60 -3.90 -7.23 14.64
CA VAL A 60 -5.24 -6.66 14.60
C VAL A 60 -6.27 -7.78 14.45
N PRO A 61 -7.26 -7.89 15.37
CA PRO A 61 -8.32 -8.87 15.25
C PRO A 61 -9.19 -8.67 13.99
N THR A 62 -9.90 -9.72 13.62
CA THR A 62 -10.88 -9.71 12.52
C THR A 62 -11.88 -8.56 12.62
N GLY A 63 -12.03 -7.82 11.51
CA GLY A 63 -13.06 -6.80 11.35
C GLY A 63 -12.73 -5.44 11.97
N LEU A 64 -11.51 -5.22 12.45
CA LEU A 64 -11.05 -3.96 13.02
C LEU A 64 -9.95 -3.33 12.18
N ASP A 65 -9.95 -2.00 12.08
CA ASP A 65 -8.85 -1.23 11.48
C ASP A 65 -7.59 -1.29 12.36
N GLY A 66 -6.41 -1.16 11.77
CA GLY A 66 -5.14 -1.18 12.52
C GLY A 66 -4.79 0.18 13.14
N ILE A 67 -4.42 1.15 12.30
CA ILE A 67 -4.06 2.51 12.72
C ILE A 67 -4.88 3.50 11.91
N VAL A 68 -5.51 4.47 12.56
CA VAL A 68 -6.31 5.50 11.89
C VAL A 68 -5.84 6.88 12.33
N GLY A 69 -5.41 7.70 11.37
CA GLY A 69 -5.11 9.11 11.56
C GLY A 69 -6.35 9.98 11.37
N SER A 70 -6.50 11.04 12.15
CA SER A 70 -7.54 12.06 11.92
C SER A 70 -7.00 13.50 11.90
N ALA A 71 -5.75 13.69 12.30
CA ALA A 71 -5.02 14.94 12.15
C ALA A 71 -4.25 14.99 10.83
N THR A 72 -3.93 16.20 10.38
CA THR A 72 -3.02 16.43 9.25
C THR A 72 -1.57 16.32 9.70
N GLY A 73 -0.64 16.07 8.77
CA GLY A 73 0.79 16.02 9.08
C GLY A 73 1.22 14.89 10.02
N ILE A 74 0.52 13.74 10.01
CA ILE A 74 0.92 12.54 10.74
C ILE A 74 2.04 11.83 9.96
N SER A 75 3.15 11.55 10.64
CA SER A 75 4.23 10.72 10.13
C SER A 75 4.35 9.45 10.96
N LEU A 76 4.22 8.30 10.31
CA LEU A 76 4.28 6.98 10.94
C LEU A 76 5.47 6.18 10.38
N ASP A 77 6.46 5.94 11.24
CA ASP A 77 7.57 5.03 10.97
C ASP A 77 7.24 3.64 11.54
N LEU A 78 7.11 2.64 10.68
CA LEU A 78 6.86 1.27 11.09
C LEU A 78 8.13 0.60 11.63
N ALA A 79 9.31 1.21 11.48
CA ALA A 79 10.58 0.81 12.09
C ALA A 79 10.98 -0.67 11.90
N GLY A 80 10.59 -1.26 10.78
CA GLY A 80 10.80 -2.66 10.41
C GLY A 80 9.74 -3.62 10.95
N PHE A 81 8.74 -3.13 11.69
CA PHE A 81 7.64 -3.93 12.24
C PHE A 81 6.46 -4.05 11.26
N GLU A 82 5.57 -4.98 11.60
CA GLU A 82 4.39 -5.34 10.82
C GLU A 82 3.10 -4.91 11.52
N VAL A 83 2.18 -4.32 10.75
CA VAL A 83 0.75 -4.23 11.08
C VAL A 83 0.05 -5.36 10.34
N SER A 84 -0.48 -6.34 11.08
CA SER A 84 -1.03 -7.57 10.52
C SER A 84 -2.49 -7.78 10.92
N GLY A 85 -3.37 -8.01 9.95
CA GLY A 85 -4.71 -8.54 10.14
C GLY A 85 -4.79 -10.05 9.86
N PRO A 86 -6.00 -10.65 9.88
CA PRO A 86 -6.18 -12.10 9.78
C PRO A 86 -6.16 -12.68 8.36
N VAL A 87 -6.16 -11.84 7.31
CA VAL A 87 -6.18 -12.33 5.92
C VAL A 87 -4.82 -12.92 5.52
N SER A 88 -4.86 -13.94 4.67
CA SER A 88 -3.70 -14.48 3.97
C SER A 88 -4.08 -14.74 2.52
N CYS A 89 -3.26 -14.25 1.59
CA CYS A 89 -3.45 -14.47 0.16
C CYS A 89 -2.31 -15.29 -0.43
N THR A 90 -2.55 -15.96 -1.55
CA THR A 90 -1.53 -16.72 -2.29
C THR A 90 -1.77 -16.55 -3.77
N ALA A 91 -0.70 -16.26 -4.51
CA ALA A 91 -0.73 -16.18 -5.97
C ALA A 91 -0.71 -17.58 -6.58
N ASP A 92 -1.62 -17.82 -7.54
CA ASP A 92 -1.66 -19.03 -8.36
C ASP A 92 -1.05 -18.71 -9.73
N ILE A 93 0.07 -19.37 -10.06
CA ILE A 93 0.83 -19.13 -11.30
C ILE A 93 0.65 -20.34 -12.22
N ASP A 94 0.26 -20.08 -13.46
CA ASP A 94 0.12 -21.11 -14.47
C ASP A 94 1.49 -21.72 -14.80
N ALA A 95 1.65 -23.02 -14.57
CA ALA A 95 2.94 -23.71 -14.75
C ALA A 95 3.38 -23.86 -16.22
N ILE A 96 2.52 -23.53 -17.19
CA ILE A 96 2.83 -23.62 -18.63
C ILE A 96 3.19 -22.24 -19.17
N THR A 97 2.42 -21.22 -18.82
CA THR A 97 2.59 -19.85 -19.32
C THR A 97 3.44 -18.97 -18.41
N ASP A 98 3.73 -19.40 -17.18
CA ASP A 98 4.37 -18.59 -16.13
C ASP A 98 3.65 -17.25 -15.89
N LEU A 99 2.33 -17.19 -16.13
CA LEU A 99 1.48 -16.01 -15.88
C LEU A 99 0.64 -16.20 -14.62
N LEU A 100 0.28 -15.10 -13.95
CA LEU A 100 -0.66 -15.13 -12.83
C LEU A 100 -2.06 -15.52 -13.31
N ILE A 101 -2.67 -16.53 -12.67
CA ILE A 101 -4.05 -16.95 -12.90
C ILE A 101 -4.98 -16.21 -11.94
N ASP A 102 -4.67 -16.26 -10.63
CA ASP A 102 -5.54 -15.74 -9.57
C ASP A 102 -4.72 -15.43 -8.31
N VAL A 103 -5.30 -14.64 -7.40
CA VAL A 103 -4.83 -14.45 -6.03
C VAL A 103 -5.91 -14.89 -5.07
N VAL A 104 -5.71 -16.06 -4.46
CA VAL A 104 -6.69 -16.67 -3.56
C VAL A 104 -6.45 -16.17 -2.15
N CYS A 105 -7.43 -15.46 -1.60
CA CYS A 105 -7.39 -14.95 -0.22
C CYS A 105 -8.29 -15.77 0.72
N THR A 106 -7.80 -15.98 1.94
CA THR A 106 -8.51 -16.64 3.04
C THR A 106 -8.51 -15.74 4.28
N GLY A 107 -9.45 -15.99 5.19
CA GLY A 107 -9.72 -15.09 6.32
C GLY A 107 -10.88 -14.15 6.03
N SER A 108 -11.44 -13.54 7.08
CA SER A 108 -12.53 -12.57 6.95
C SER A 108 -12.03 -11.20 7.41
N PRO A 109 -11.71 -10.28 6.51
CA PRO A 109 -11.26 -8.95 6.90
C PRO A 109 -12.43 -8.03 7.31
N GLY A 110 -13.67 -8.39 6.96
CA GLY A 110 -14.78 -7.45 7.01
C GLY A 110 -14.48 -6.24 6.12
N THR A 111 -14.54 -5.04 6.71
CA THR A 111 -14.21 -3.77 6.03
C THR A 111 -12.89 -3.17 6.51
N ALA A 112 -12.07 -3.95 7.22
CA ALA A 112 -10.89 -3.45 7.92
C ALA A 112 -9.79 -2.95 6.97
N THR A 113 -9.16 -1.84 7.34
CA THR A 113 -7.98 -1.24 6.70
C THR A 113 -6.78 -1.33 7.65
N GLY A 114 -5.61 -1.67 7.14
CA GLY A 114 -4.39 -1.76 7.96
C GLY A 114 -3.95 -0.42 8.51
N ILE A 115 -3.71 0.55 7.63
CA ILE A 115 -3.38 1.93 7.99
C ILE A 115 -4.25 2.87 7.18
N ALA A 116 -4.96 3.77 7.85
CA ALA A 116 -5.85 4.73 7.23
C ALA A 116 -5.49 6.16 7.61
N ASP A 117 -5.62 7.08 6.65
CA ASP A 117 -5.68 8.52 6.91
C ASP A 117 -4.40 9.10 7.58
N VAL A 118 -3.24 8.52 7.23
CA VAL A 118 -1.90 8.96 7.64
C VAL A 118 -1.15 9.57 6.45
N THR A 119 -0.53 10.74 6.64
CA THR A 119 0.12 11.50 5.56
C THR A 119 1.45 10.89 5.12
N THR A 120 2.28 10.40 6.04
CA THR A 120 3.57 9.74 5.72
C THR A 120 3.66 8.39 6.40
N ILE A 121 3.92 7.33 5.64
CA ILE A 121 4.07 5.95 6.13
C ILE A 121 5.39 5.39 5.60
N GLU A 122 6.21 4.83 6.48
CA GLU A 122 7.54 4.36 6.10
C GLU A 122 8.05 3.12 6.85
N ASN A 123 8.99 2.41 6.21
CA ASN A 123 9.86 1.39 6.81
C ASN A 123 9.14 0.23 7.51
N GLY A 124 8.32 -0.56 6.82
CA GLY A 124 7.74 -1.76 7.45
C GLY A 124 6.78 -2.52 6.58
N THR A 125 5.90 -3.30 7.20
CA THR A 125 4.96 -4.17 6.49
C THR A 125 3.52 -3.91 6.92
N VAL A 126 2.60 -3.91 5.96
CA VAL A 126 1.15 -3.92 6.20
C VAL A 126 0.53 -5.10 5.46
N ARG A 127 -0.19 -5.97 6.16
CA ARG A 127 -0.80 -7.15 5.57
C ARG A 127 -2.03 -7.67 6.28
N GLY A 128 -2.81 -8.51 5.60
CA GLY A 128 -3.88 -9.27 6.22
C GLY A 128 -5.16 -8.49 6.45
N PHE A 129 -5.38 -7.38 5.73
CA PHE A 129 -6.58 -6.55 5.81
C PHE A 129 -7.48 -6.72 4.58
N ARG A 130 -8.61 -6.00 4.53
CA ARG A 130 -9.31 -5.81 3.26
C ARG A 130 -8.43 -4.93 2.38
N ASP A 131 -8.16 -3.71 2.83
CA ASP A 131 -7.24 -2.80 2.16
C ASP A 131 -6.01 -2.59 3.04
N GLY A 132 -4.81 -2.64 2.46
CA GLY A 132 -3.57 -2.49 3.22
C GLY A 132 -3.43 -1.08 3.78
N ILE A 133 -3.21 -0.12 2.88
CA ILE A 133 -3.07 1.30 3.20
C ILE A 133 -4.13 2.08 2.45
N ARG A 134 -4.95 2.86 3.17
CA ARG A 134 -5.89 3.81 2.56
C ARG A 134 -5.50 5.22 2.94
N ILE A 135 -5.13 6.02 1.95
CA ILE A 135 -4.81 7.41 2.20
C ILE A 135 -6.08 8.21 2.50
N GLY A 136 -5.95 9.11 3.46
CA GLY A 136 -6.86 10.24 3.56
C GLY A 136 -6.20 11.43 4.24
N GLY A 137 -7.00 12.44 4.54
CA GLY A 137 -6.44 13.75 4.90
C GLY A 137 -5.85 14.49 3.70
N ASP A 138 -4.72 15.17 3.93
CA ASP A 138 -4.04 16.21 3.13
C ASP A 138 -3.94 16.01 1.60
N SER A 139 -3.47 17.04 0.91
CA SER A 139 -3.35 17.09 -0.54
C SER A 139 -2.29 16.15 -1.14
N VAL A 140 -1.26 15.71 -0.38
CA VAL A 140 -0.20 14.79 -0.87
C VAL A 140 0.27 13.84 0.23
N ALA A 141 0.08 12.53 0.05
CA ALA A 141 0.63 11.50 0.94
C ALA A 141 1.95 10.91 0.42
N LEU A 142 2.78 10.39 1.33
CA LEU A 142 4.03 9.70 1.04
C LEU A 142 4.02 8.30 1.65
N VAL A 143 4.23 7.29 0.82
CA VAL A 143 4.48 5.92 1.23
C VAL A 143 5.87 5.52 0.74
N ARG A 144 6.77 5.14 1.64
CA ARG A 144 8.15 4.81 1.25
C ARG A 144 8.76 3.63 1.99
N ASN A 145 9.54 2.81 1.30
CA ASN A 145 10.22 1.66 1.92
C ASN A 145 9.25 0.76 2.72
N VAL A 146 8.09 0.46 2.15
CA VAL A 146 7.09 -0.42 2.76
C VAL A 146 6.81 -1.65 1.90
N HIS A 147 6.40 -2.72 2.57
CA HIS A 147 5.86 -3.92 1.95
C HIS A 147 4.36 -4.00 2.25
N VAL A 148 3.52 -3.93 1.22
CA VAL A 148 2.06 -4.02 1.38
C VAL A 148 1.57 -5.25 0.66
N ARG A 149 1.16 -6.27 1.41
CA ARG A 149 0.93 -7.61 0.86
C ARG A 149 -0.21 -8.36 1.53
N GLU A 150 -0.73 -9.39 0.85
CA GLU A 150 -1.71 -10.31 1.43
C GLU A 150 -2.96 -9.59 1.98
N ASN A 151 -3.41 -8.52 1.33
CA ASN A 151 -4.69 -7.89 1.61
C ASN A 151 -5.73 -8.41 0.63
N SER A 152 -6.97 -8.64 1.05
CA SER A 152 -7.97 -9.27 0.18
C SER A 152 -8.53 -8.35 -0.91
N GLY A 153 -8.36 -7.05 -0.74
CA GLY A 153 -8.72 -5.98 -1.66
C GLY A 153 -7.45 -5.31 -2.19
N ASP A 154 -7.39 -3.98 -2.09
CA ASP A 154 -6.28 -3.22 -2.64
C ASP A 154 -5.08 -3.19 -1.68
N GLY A 155 -3.87 -3.22 -2.22
CA GLY A 155 -2.67 -2.99 -1.43
C GLY A 155 -2.65 -1.57 -0.88
N ILE A 156 -2.60 -0.58 -1.78
CA ILE A 156 -2.57 0.84 -1.44
C ILE A 156 -3.66 1.58 -2.23
N ASP A 157 -4.61 2.19 -1.54
CA ASP A 157 -5.66 3.04 -2.11
C ASP A 157 -5.37 4.53 -1.82
N ALA A 158 -5.17 5.32 -2.88
CA ALA A 158 -4.98 6.76 -2.81
C ALA A 158 -6.27 7.52 -2.47
N ASN A 159 -7.43 6.88 -2.57
CA ASN A 159 -8.75 7.42 -2.29
C ASN A 159 -8.94 8.81 -2.94
N HIS A 160 -8.71 8.89 -4.25
CA HIS A 160 -8.88 10.10 -5.05
C HIS A 160 -7.89 11.25 -4.76
N ARG A 161 -6.76 10.98 -4.09
CA ARG A 161 -5.76 11.99 -3.73
C ARG A 161 -4.46 11.84 -4.52
N THR A 162 -3.59 12.86 -4.40
CA THR A 162 -2.21 12.75 -4.85
C THR A 162 -1.41 11.94 -3.85
N MET A 163 -0.64 10.98 -4.34
CA MET A 163 0.19 10.11 -3.51
C MET A 163 1.51 9.86 -4.20
N ARG A 164 2.58 9.87 -3.41
CA ARG A 164 3.91 9.46 -3.84
C ARG A 164 4.27 8.13 -3.20
N ILE A 165 4.65 7.16 -4.02
CA ILE A 165 5.16 5.85 -3.58
C ILE A 165 6.62 5.74 -4.01
N VAL A 166 7.50 5.39 -3.09
CA VAL A 166 8.94 5.31 -3.33
C VAL A 166 9.51 4.04 -2.73
N ASP A 167 10.34 3.32 -3.49
CA ASP A 167 11.11 2.16 -2.99
C ASP A 167 10.25 1.15 -2.21
N SER A 168 9.02 0.92 -2.66
CA SER A 168 8.04 0.08 -1.96
C SER A 168 7.67 -1.14 -2.79
N THR A 169 7.29 -2.22 -2.12
CA THR A 169 6.80 -3.44 -2.77
C THR A 169 5.33 -3.64 -2.42
N VAL A 170 4.49 -3.78 -3.43
CA VAL A 170 3.06 -4.05 -3.27
C VAL A 170 2.74 -5.36 -3.98
N SER A 171 2.35 -6.39 -3.22
CA SER A 171 2.30 -7.73 -3.75
C SER A 171 1.25 -8.67 -3.19
N THR A 172 0.75 -9.60 -4.01
CA THR A 172 -0.13 -10.68 -3.51
C THR A 172 -1.37 -10.12 -2.81
N ASN A 173 -1.90 -9.00 -3.32
CA ASN A 173 -3.19 -8.46 -2.89
C ASN A 173 -4.28 -9.01 -3.80
N GLY A 174 -5.46 -9.30 -3.24
CA GLY A 174 -6.55 -9.98 -3.92
C GLY A 174 -7.18 -9.16 -5.05
N ASN A 175 -7.00 -7.84 -5.04
CA ASN A 175 -7.44 -6.94 -6.10
C ASN A 175 -6.24 -6.19 -6.70
N ASN A 176 -6.22 -4.85 -6.64
CA ASN A 176 -5.14 -4.07 -7.22
C ASN A 176 -3.95 -3.97 -6.26
N GLY A 177 -2.75 -3.84 -6.81
CA GLY A 177 -1.59 -3.44 -6.01
C GLY A 177 -1.78 -2.01 -5.51
N VAL A 178 -1.77 -1.05 -6.43
CA VAL A 178 -1.97 0.37 -6.13
C VAL A 178 -3.18 0.91 -6.89
N THR A 179 -4.09 1.57 -6.19
CA THR A 179 -5.26 2.23 -6.78
C THR A 179 -5.21 3.74 -6.58
N GLY A 180 -5.24 4.48 -7.68
CA GLY A 180 -5.37 5.94 -7.72
C GLY A 180 -6.49 6.33 -8.67
N THR A 181 -7.73 6.05 -8.26
CA THR A 181 -8.95 6.41 -8.99
C THR A 181 -9.29 7.88 -8.74
N GLY A 182 -9.80 8.59 -9.74
CA GLY A 182 -10.18 10.01 -9.64
C GLY A 182 -9.46 10.92 -10.62
N ASP A 183 -10.19 11.89 -11.17
CA ASP A 183 -9.69 12.91 -12.09
C ASP A 183 -8.59 13.80 -11.48
N THR A 184 -8.64 14.02 -10.17
CA THR A 184 -7.68 14.82 -9.40
C THR A 184 -6.56 13.99 -8.76
N ALA A 185 -6.69 12.65 -8.74
CA ALA A 185 -5.67 11.78 -8.21
C ALA A 185 -4.44 11.81 -9.11
N ARG A 186 -3.25 11.97 -8.49
CA ARG A 186 -1.96 11.89 -9.17
C ARG A 186 -1.05 10.93 -8.43
N LEU A 187 -0.71 9.82 -9.08
CA LEU A 187 0.23 8.86 -8.52
C LEU A 187 1.64 9.15 -9.01
N LEU A 188 2.56 9.35 -8.08
CA LEU A 188 3.99 9.53 -8.36
C LEU A 188 4.74 8.33 -7.81
N ILE A 189 4.98 7.34 -8.65
CA ILE A 189 5.56 6.05 -8.26
C ILE A 189 6.98 5.96 -8.82
N THR A 190 7.96 5.66 -7.97
CA THR A 190 9.36 5.54 -8.36
C THR A 190 10.06 4.42 -7.59
N GLY A 191 10.96 3.68 -8.24
CA GLY A 191 11.78 2.68 -7.53
C GLY A 191 10.99 1.51 -6.96
N SER A 192 9.75 1.31 -7.39
CA SER A 192 8.79 0.44 -6.69
C SER A 192 8.49 -0.83 -7.46
N ILE A 193 8.00 -1.84 -6.75
CA ILE A 193 7.66 -3.15 -7.30
C ILE A 193 6.17 -3.40 -7.09
N ALA A 194 5.43 -3.67 -8.16
CA ALA A 194 4.06 -4.17 -8.09
C ALA A 194 4.03 -5.57 -8.69
N ARG A 195 3.71 -6.58 -7.88
CA ARG A 195 3.75 -7.97 -8.32
C ARG A 195 2.64 -8.86 -7.82
N GLU A 196 2.21 -9.84 -8.61
CA GLU A 196 1.32 -10.90 -8.13
C GLU A 196 0.02 -10.33 -7.53
N ASN A 197 -0.49 -9.19 -8.02
CA ASN A 197 -1.77 -8.64 -7.58
C ASN A 197 -2.90 -9.17 -8.47
N GLY A 198 -4.04 -9.50 -7.86
CA GLY A 198 -5.12 -10.29 -8.46
C GLY A 198 -5.73 -9.68 -9.72
N ASP A 199 -5.81 -8.34 -9.79
CA ASP A 199 -6.38 -7.64 -10.94
C ASP A 199 -5.34 -6.78 -11.68
N ILE A 200 -5.03 -5.58 -11.18
CA ILE A 200 -4.05 -4.66 -11.78
C ILE A 200 -2.86 -4.47 -10.84
N GLY A 201 -1.64 -4.43 -11.37
CA GLY A 201 -0.48 -4.02 -10.58
C GLY A 201 -0.60 -2.58 -10.07
N ILE A 202 -0.79 -1.64 -10.99
CA ILE A 202 -0.99 -0.21 -10.70
C ILE A 202 -2.13 0.36 -11.55
N TYR A 203 -3.18 0.83 -10.89
CA TYR A 203 -4.22 1.66 -11.47
C TYR A 203 -3.90 3.14 -11.20
N MET A 204 -3.52 3.89 -12.23
CA MET A 204 -3.24 5.33 -12.14
C MET A 204 -4.12 6.14 -13.08
N ALA A 205 -5.09 6.89 -12.53
CA ALA A 205 -5.88 7.81 -13.35
C ALA A 205 -4.98 8.88 -14.01
N ASN A 206 -4.06 9.46 -13.23
CA ASN A 206 -3.03 10.37 -13.74
C ASN A 206 -1.73 10.17 -12.95
N GLY A 207 -0.61 10.58 -13.54
CA GLY A 207 0.64 10.74 -12.81
C GLY A 207 1.87 10.23 -13.56
N VAL A 208 2.87 9.79 -12.79
CA VAL A 208 4.15 9.32 -13.29
C VAL A 208 4.51 8.01 -12.61
N LEU A 209 4.76 6.98 -13.42
CA LEU A 209 5.41 5.74 -13.00
C LEU A 209 6.80 5.71 -13.62
N ARG A 210 7.84 5.52 -12.81
CA ARG A 210 9.20 5.38 -13.32
C ARG A 210 10.09 4.47 -12.51
N ASP A 211 11.18 4.01 -13.11
CA ASP A 211 12.25 3.26 -12.43
C ASP A 211 11.69 2.08 -11.62
N SER A 212 10.67 1.40 -12.15
CA SER A 212 9.85 0.44 -11.40
C SER A 212 9.82 -0.93 -12.09
N LEU A 213 9.42 -1.95 -11.34
CA LEU A 213 9.24 -3.32 -11.84
C LEU A 213 7.79 -3.76 -11.63
N ILE A 214 7.11 -4.09 -12.72
CA ILE A 214 5.73 -4.53 -12.75
C ILE A 214 5.70 -5.96 -13.28
N ILE A 215 5.37 -6.93 -12.44
CA ILE A 215 5.58 -8.35 -12.77
C ILE A 215 4.43 -9.24 -12.31
N LEU A 216 3.97 -10.15 -13.16
CA LEU A 216 2.97 -11.17 -12.80
C LEU A 216 1.69 -10.58 -12.19
N ASN A 217 1.16 -9.48 -12.72
CA ASN A 217 -0.15 -8.98 -12.29
C ASN A 217 -1.27 -9.53 -13.17
N GLY A 218 -2.48 -9.50 -12.62
CA GLY A 218 -3.65 -10.22 -13.12
C GLY A 218 -4.25 -9.67 -14.41
N THR A 219 -5.54 -9.95 -14.59
CA THR A 219 -6.21 -9.94 -15.89
C THR A 219 -6.34 -8.58 -16.55
N GLU A 220 -6.41 -7.50 -15.77
CA GLU A 220 -6.49 -6.15 -16.32
C GLU A 220 -5.10 -5.51 -16.54
N GLY A 221 -4.03 -6.21 -16.16
CA GLY A 221 -2.67 -5.96 -16.60
C GLY A 221 -1.72 -5.40 -15.54
N GLY A 222 -0.49 -5.11 -15.96
CA GLY A 222 0.54 -4.52 -15.12
C GLY A 222 0.17 -3.11 -14.68
N VAL A 223 -0.15 -2.24 -15.65
CA VAL A 223 -0.55 -0.85 -15.40
C VAL A 223 -1.80 -0.51 -16.19
N ARG A 224 -2.78 0.07 -15.49
CA ARG A 224 -3.94 0.72 -16.10
C ARG A 224 -3.84 2.24 -15.93
N ALA A 225 -3.73 2.97 -17.04
CA ALA A 225 -3.44 4.41 -17.02
C ALA A 225 -4.46 5.27 -17.78
N ASN A 226 -4.70 6.50 -17.29
CA ASN A 226 -5.56 7.50 -17.94
C ASN A 226 -6.94 6.98 -18.37
N VAL A 227 -7.67 6.35 -17.46
CA VAL A 227 -9.02 5.82 -17.73
C VAL A 227 -10.08 6.90 -17.96
N PHE A 228 -9.82 8.17 -17.66
CA PHE A 228 -10.77 9.27 -17.83
C PHE A 228 -10.54 10.03 -19.15
N PRO A 229 -11.60 10.51 -19.83
CA PRO A 229 -11.48 11.17 -21.14
C PRO A 229 -10.73 12.50 -21.12
N ASP A 230 -10.81 13.26 -20.03
CA ASP A 230 -10.36 14.65 -19.97
C ASP A 230 -9.13 14.84 -19.05
N GLY A 231 -8.40 13.76 -18.77
CA GLY A 231 -7.22 13.79 -17.90
C GLY A 231 -5.97 14.36 -18.59
N PRO A 232 -5.03 14.99 -17.84
CA PRO A 232 -3.74 15.47 -18.38
C PRO A 232 -2.80 14.38 -18.93
N GLY A 233 -3.23 13.12 -18.97
CA GLY A 233 -2.41 11.98 -19.37
C GLY A 233 -1.53 11.45 -18.23
N SER A 234 -0.78 10.41 -18.54
CA SER A 234 0.17 9.77 -17.63
C SER A 234 1.53 9.58 -18.32
N LEU A 235 2.61 9.52 -17.55
CA LEU A 235 3.93 9.17 -18.05
C LEU A 235 4.40 7.85 -17.41
N ILE A 236 4.75 6.89 -18.24
CA ILE A 236 5.44 5.66 -17.84
C ILE A 236 6.84 5.72 -18.44
N ALA A 237 7.87 5.68 -17.61
CA ALA A 237 9.25 5.81 -18.06
C ALA A 237 10.16 4.80 -17.37
N ASP A 238 11.23 4.33 -18.02
CA ASP A 238 12.31 3.60 -17.34
C ASP A 238 11.80 2.39 -16.50
N THR A 239 10.71 1.75 -16.95
CA THR A 239 9.97 0.73 -16.18
C THR A 239 10.03 -0.61 -16.89
N GLN A 240 10.16 -1.68 -16.10
CA GLN A 240 10.17 -3.05 -16.59
C GLN A 240 8.81 -3.71 -16.36
N PHE A 241 8.28 -4.32 -17.41
CA PHE A 241 7.04 -5.08 -17.40
C PHE A 241 7.35 -6.53 -17.75
N VAL A 242 7.15 -7.45 -16.83
CA VAL A 242 7.55 -8.85 -16.99
C VAL A 242 6.37 -9.77 -16.72
N ARG A 243 6.00 -10.62 -17.68
CA ARG A 243 4.99 -11.68 -17.44
C ARG A 243 3.67 -11.21 -16.83
N ASN A 244 3.23 -10.00 -17.16
CA ASN A 244 1.85 -9.60 -16.87
C ASN A 244 0.95 -10.18 -17.96
N GLN A 245 -0.33 -10.46 -17.66
CA GLN A 245 -1.26 -10.91 -18.70
C GLN A 245 -1.38 -9.87 -19.82
N VAL A 246 -1.44 -8.59 -19.44
CA VAL A 246 -1.32 -7.42 -20.32
C VAL A 246 -0.32 -6.47 -19.67
N ALA A 247 0.62 -5.90 -20.40
CA ALA A 247 1.61 -5.02 -19.76
C ALA A 247 1.00 -3.66 -19.39
N ILE A 248 0.40 -2.96 -20.36
CA ILE A 248 -0.22 -1.65 -20.17
C ILE A 248 -1.59 -1.58 -20.87
N VAL A 249 -2.61 -1.11 -20.15
CA VAL A 249 -3.91 -0.69 -20.69
C VAL A 249 -4.11 0.80 -20.43
N ALA A 250 -4.18 1.61 -21.47
CA ALA A 250 -4.24 3.06 -21.32
C ALA A 250 -5.02 3.77 -22.44
N ARG A 251 -5.13 5.10 -22.32
CA ARG A 251 -5.60 5.99 -23.39
C ARG A 251 -4.43 6.73 -24.07
N PRO A 252 -4.62 7.32 -25.28
CA PRO A 252 -3.54 7.87 -26.09
C PRO A 252 -2.74 9.00 -25.44
N GLU A 253 -3.30 9.67 -24.44
CA GLU A 253 -2.63 10.72 -23.66
C GLU A 253 -1.61 10.14 -22.66
N THR A 254 -1.56 8.81 -22.49
CA THR A 254 -0.49 8.14 -21.75
C THR A 254 0.73 7.99 -22.63
N ALA A 255 1.84 8.62 -22.24
CA ALA A 255 3.12 8.50 -22.91
C ALA A 255 3.98 7.41 -22.25
N ILE A 256 4.64 6.57 -23.07
CA ILE A 256 5.57 5.54 -22.61
C ILE A 256 6.95 5.76 -23.22
N ARG A 257 7.99 5.71 -22.40
CA ARG A 257 9.38 5.79 -22.87
C ARG A 257 10.34 4.90 -22.12
N ASP A 258 11.44 4.57 -22.78
CA ASP A 258 12.62 3.95 -22.20
C ASP A 258 12.28 2.71 -21.34
N SER A 259 11.20 2.00 -21.69
CA SER A 259 10.62 0.91 -20.91
C SER A 259 10.84 -0.44 -21.59
N LEU A 260 10.92 -1.49 -20.78
CA LEU A 260 11.24 -2.84 -21.22
C LEU A 260 10.07 -3.78 -20.94
N PHE A 261 9.64 -4.50 -21.97
CA PHE A 261 8.55 -5.46 -21.94
C PHE A 261 9.11 -6.84 -22.24
N ILE A 262 8.96 -7.77 -21.29
CA ILE A 262 9.51 -9.14 -21.38
C ILE A 262 8.40 -10.14 -21.11
N GLU A 263 8.14 -11.03 -22.06
CA GLU A 263 7.28 -12.20 -21.88
C GLU A 263 5.90 -11.87 -21.29
N ASN A 264 5.35 -10.68 -21.60
CA ASN A 264 3.96 -10.38 -21.25
C ASN A 264 3.03 -11.19 -22.17
N GLY A 265 1.76 -11.32 -21.80
CA GLY A 265 0.76 -11.98 -22.65
C GLY A 265 0.52 -11.25 -23.97
N ASP A 266 -0.56 -11.61 -24.66
CA ASP A 266 -0.77 -11.26 -26.07
C ASP A 266 -0.83 -9.74 -26.35
N ASP A 267 -1.19 -8.92 -25.37
CA ASP A 267 -1.23 -7.45 -25.48
C ASP A 267 -0.12 -6.80 -24.62
N ILE A 268 0.92 -6.27 -25.27
CA ILE A 268 1.98 -5.56 -24.55
C ILE A 268 1.52 -4.14 -24.17
N VAL A 269 0.97 -3.39 -25.13
CA VAL A 269 0.50 -2.02 -24.91
C VAL A 269 -0.80 -1.78 -25.66
N ASN A 270 -1.88 -1.49 -24.94
CA ASN A 270 -3.16 -1.10 -25.51
C ASN A 270 -3.45 0.38 -25.23
N GLY A 271 -3.53 1.18 -26.29
CA GLY A 271 -4.03 2.55 -26.26
C GLY A 271 -3.08 3.64 -25.78
N ALA A 272 -1.86 3.35 -25.32
CA ALA A 272 -0.86 4.37 -25.01
C ALA A 272 -0.02 4.81 -26.23
N THR A 273 0.65 5.96 -26.12
CA THR A 273 1.59 6.49 -27.11
C THR A 273 3.04 6.18 -26.74
N SER A 274 3.73 5.37 -27.53
CA SER A 274 5.18 5.17 -27.43
C SER A 274 5.91 6.43 -27.94
N ILE A 275 6.74 7.06 -27.10
CA ILE A 275 7.43 8.31 -27.45
C ILE A 275 8.95 8.16 -27.66
N SER A 276 9.62 7.18 -27.03
CA SER A 276 11.02 6.83 -27.32
C SER A 276 11.50 5.57 -26.59
N GLY A 277 12.43 4.82 -27.19
CA GLY A 277 13.32 3.91 -26.46
C GLY A 277 12.71 2.67 -25.82
N ASN A 278 11.50 2.26 -26.22
CA ASN A 278 10.86 1.08 -25.66
C ASN A 278 11.36 -0.20 -26.33
N LEU A 279 11.46 -1.28 -25.56
CA LEU A 279 11.93 -2.58 -26.04
C LEU A 279 10.92 -3.67 -25.66
N CYS A 280 10.47 -4.43 -26.65
CA CYS A 280 9.59 -5.59 -26.51
C CYS A 280 10.40 -6.84 -26.88
N ASP A 281 10.70 -7.68 -25.90
CA ASP A 281 11.53 -8.89 -26.05
C ASP A 281 12.86 -8.64 -26.79
N GLY A 282 13.48 -7.49 -26.49
CA GLY A 282 14.77 -7.07 -27.06
C GLY A 282 14.68 -6.35 -28.41
N VAL A 283 13.48 -6.11 -28.96
CA VAL A 283 13.27 -5.37 -30.22
C VAL A 283 12.55 -4.05 -29.95
N SER A 284 12.86 -3.00 -30.71
CA SER A 284 12.18 -1.71 -30.54
C SER A 284 10.67 -1.82 -30.80
N CYS A 285 9.93 -1.25 -29.85
CA CYS A 285 8.53 -0.85 -29.90
C CYS A 285 8.47 0.58 -29.30
#